data_AF-A0A9P7CSR0-F1
#
_entry.id   AF-A0A9P7CSR0-F1
#
_cell.length_a   1.000
_cell.length_b   1.000
_cell.length_c   1.000
_cell.angle_alpha   90.00
_cell.angle_beta   90.00
_cell.angle_gamma   90.00
#
_symmetry.space_group_name_H-M   'P 1'
#
loop_
_entity.id
_entity.type
_entity.pdbx_description
1 polymer ?
#
loop_
_entity_poly.entity_id
_entity_poly.type
_entity_poly.pdbx_seq_one_letter_code
_entity_poly.pdbx_strand_id
1 'polypeptide(L)'
;MKTKLLCEDVFVSCNSSANDPIAERDATTPPYTFDDCSGNTQDLITKITKSARQIRIVVIDYAGLSTNPNDIRLFISLNKSIREVVVDIGHKVEVYSRYDLLKNIKILNKFRCRRECVKRSR
;
A
#
# COMPACT_ATOMS: atom_id res chain seq x y z
N MET A 1 -19.42 -14.15 1.86
CA MET A 1 -18.35 -13.12 1.76
C MET A 1 -19.04 -11.78 1.60
N LYS A 2 -19.09 -10.91 2.63
CA LYS A 2 -19.65 -9.55 2.45
C LYS A 2 -18.70 -8.79 1.54
N THR A 3 -19.13 -8.43 0.34
CA THR A 3 -18.42 -7.58 -0.63
C THR A 3 -18.27 -6.18 -0.04
N LYS A 4 -17.30 -5.99 0.85
CA LYS A 4 -17.08 -4.71 1.56
C LYS A 4 -16.42 -3.67 0.65
N LEU A 5 -15.51 -4.11 -0.22
CA LEU A 5 -14.74 -3.26 -1.11
C LEU A 5 -14.65 -3.98 -2.46
N LEU A 6 -15.22 -3.37 -3.50
CA LEU A 6 -15.12 -3.85 -4.88
C LEU A 6 -13.95 -3.15 -5.54
N CYS A 7 -12.93 -3.90 -5.91
CA CYS A 7 -11.76 -3.43 -6.63
C CYS A 7 -11.82 -3.92 -8.08
N GLU A 8 -11.42 -3.08 -9.03
CA GLU A 8 -11.27 -3.45 -10.45
C GLU A 8 -10.09 -4.41 -10.63
N ASP A 9 -9.04 -4.24 -9.81
CA ASP A 9 -7.79 -4.98 -9.88
C ASP A 9 -7.27 -5.28 -8.46
N VAL A 10 -6.60 -6.41 -8.30
CA VAL A 10 -6.03 -6.87 -7.02
C VAL A 10 -4.55 -7.16 -7.21
N PHE A 11 -3.69 -6.57 -6.40
CA PHE A 11 -2.24 -6.75 -6.48
C PHE A 11 -1.68 -7.30 -5.17
N VAL A 12 -0.64 -8.13 -5.26
CA VAL A 12 -0.05 -8.81 -4.09
C VAL A 12 1.46 -8.65 -4.07
N SER A 13 2.01 -8.26 -2.93
CA SER A 13 3.47 -8.31 -2.68
C SER A 13 3.78 -9.55 -1.85
N CYS A 14 4.61 -10.44 -2.39
CA CYS A 14 4.85 -11.76 -1.80
C CYS A 14 6.26 -11.92 -1.23
N ASN A 15 7.21 -11.11 -1.68
CA ASN A 15 8.61 -11.25 -1.33
C ASN A 15 9.22 -9.91 -0.94
N SER A 16 8.52 -9.17 -0.09
CA SER A 16 9.00 -7.89 0.44
C SER A 16 8.45 -7.66 1.84
N SER A 17 9.28 -7.06 2.69
CA SER A 17 8.84 -6.57 3.99
C SER A 17 7.96 -5.34 3.80
N ALA A 18 6.98 -5.17 4.69
CA ALA A 18 6.18 -3.95 4.73
C ALA A 18 7.03 -2.70 5.04
N ASN A 19 8.25 -2.86 5.54
CA ASN A 19 9.19 -1.77 5.78
C ASN A 19 10.10 -1.45 4.59
N ASP A 20 10.13 -2.31 3.57
CA ASP A 20 10.94 -2.09 2.37
C ASP A 20 10.30 -0.96 1.53
N PRO A 21 11.11 -0.15 0.83
CA PRO A 21 10.61 0.91 -0.04
C PRO A 21 9.61 0.36 -1.06
N ILE A 22 8.42 0.96 -1.14
CA ILE A 22 7.35 0.50 -2.05
C ILE A 22 7.86 0.36 -3.49
N ALA A 23 8.70 1.29 -3.94
CA ALA A 23 9.25 1.33 -5.30
C ALA A 23 10.14 0.12 -5.65
N GLU A 24 10.76 -0.53 -4.65
CA GLU A 24 11.71 -1.61 -4.86
C GLU A 24 11.09 -3.00 -4.65
N ARG A 25 9.84 -3.05 -4.14
CA ARG A 25 9.18 -4.31 -3.82
C ARG A 25 8.96 -5.17 -5.05
N ASP A 26 9.22 -6.45 -4.91
CA ASP A 26 9.06 -7.46 -5.96
C ASP A 26 9.89 -7.19 -7.25
N ALA A 27 10.82 -6.23 -7.26
CA ALA A 27 11.57 -5.82 -8.47
C ALA A 27 12.54 -6.89 -9.00
N THR A 28 13.08 -7.73 -8.10
CA THR A 28 14.06 -8.80 -8.43
C THR A 28 13.46 -10.20 -8.33
N THR A 29 12.16 -10.30 -8.01
CA THR A 29 11.55 -11.59 -7.67
C THR A 29 11.20 -12.34 -8.96
N PRO A 30 11.48 -13.66 -9.06
CA PRO A 30 10.98 -14.47 -10.17
C PRO A 30 9.45 -14.35 -10.25
N PRO A 31 8.85 -14.41 -11.45
CA PRO A 31 7.42 -14.22 -11.62
C PRO A 31 6.65 -15.31 -10.86
N TYR A 32 6.17 -14.98 -9.67
CA TYR A 32 5.14 -15.76 -8.99
C TYR A 32 3.81 -15.43 -9.67
N THR A 33 3.21 -16.41 -10.32
CA THR A 33 1.85 -16.31 -10.82
C THR A 33 0.89 -16.60 -9.68
N PHE A 34 0.15 -15.58 -9.24
CA PHE A 34 -1.03 -15.81 -8.39
C PHE A 34 -2.25 -15.93 -9.29
N ASP A 35 -3.06 -16.96 -9.03
CA ASP A 35 -4.39 -17.05 -9.61
C ASP A 35 -5.25 -15.91 -9.07
N ASP A 36 -6.16 -15.39 -9.91
CA ASP A 36 -7.11 -14.33 -9.57
C ASP A 36 -6.49 -13.02 -9.05
N CYS A 37 -5.25 -12.69 -9.46
CA CYS A 37 -4.63 -11.40 -9.21
C CYS A 37 -4.22 -10.67 -10.51
N SER A 38 -4.14 -9.35 -10.43
CA SER A 38 -3.72 -8.46 -11.51
C SER A 38 -2.20 -8.23 -11.58
N GLY A 39 -1.43 -8.81 -10.65
CA GLY A 39 0.03 -8.75 -10.63
C GLY A 39 0.62 -8.42 -9.26
N ASN A 40 1.90 -8.07 -9.25
CA ASN A 40 2.65 -7.72 -8.05
C ASN A 40 2.73 -6.20 -7.80
N THR A 41 3.59 -5.76 -6.87
CA THR A 41 3.75 -4.33 -6.57
C THR A 41 4.27 -3.51 -7.76
N GLN A 42 5.14 -4.08 -8.60
CA GLN A 42 5.64 -3.40 -9.79
C GLN A 42 4.54 -3.22 -10.85
N ASP A 43 3.64 -4.20 -10.98
CA ASP A 43 2.46 -4.08 -11.85
C ASP A 43 1.51 -3.00 -11.35
N LEU A 44 1.28 -2.93 -10.03
CA LEU A 44 0.51 -1.86 -9.38
C LEU A 44 1.12 -0.48 -9.68
N ILE A 45 2.44 -0.31 -9.46
CA ILE A 45 3.15 0.94 -9.71
C ILE A 45 3.04 1.34 -11.18
N THR A 46 3.22 0.36 -12.08
CA THR A 46 3.09 0.57 -13.53
C THR A 46 1.70 1.05 -13.90
N LYS A 47 0.64 0.43 -13.35
CA LYS A 47 -0.75 0.82 -13.59
C LYS A 47 -1.02 2.23 -13.07
N ILE A 48 -0.57 2.56 -11.85
CA ILE A 48 -0.76 3.89 -11.25
C ILE A 48 -0.06 4.98 -12.07
N THR A 49 1.18 4.72 -12.47
CA THR A 49 2.04 5.69 -13.18
C THR A 49 1.52 5.95 -14.59
N LYS A 50 1.03 4.93 -15.28
CA LYS A 50 0.51 5.05 -16.66
C LYS A 50 -0.96 5.50 -16.73
N SER A 51 -1.69 5.46 -15.63
CA SER A 51 -3.11 5.82 -15.61
C SER A 51 -3.34 7.33 -15.74
N ALA A 52 -4.15 7.73 -16.71
CA ALA A 52 -4.73 9.07 -16.78
C ALA A 52 -5.95 9.25 -15.85
N ARG A 53 -6.52 8.15 -15.33
CA ARG A 53 -7.67 8.16 -14.43
C ARG A 53 -7.23 8.39 -12.98
N GLN A 54 -8.09 9.03 -12.20
CA GLN A 54 -7.94 9.09 -10.75
C GLN A 54 -8.10 7.70 -10.15
N ILE A 55 -7.19 7.32 -9.26
CA ILE A 55 -7.13 6.00 -8.64
C ILE A 55 -7.42 6.13 -7.14
N ARG A 56 -8.24 5.20 -6.65
CA ARG A 56 -8.43 4.91 -5.23
C ARG A 56 -7.68 3.63 -4.93
N ILE A 57 -6.75 3.67 -3.98
CA ILE A 57 -6.04 2.47 -3.54
C ILE A 57 -6.77 1.91 -2.33
N VAL A 58 -6.99 0.60 -2.30
CA VAL A 58 -7.52 -0.12 -1.14
C VAL A 58 -6.42 -1.01 -0.60
N VAL A 59 -6.14 -0.92 0.69
CA VAL A 59 -5.13 -1.76 1.37
C VAL A 59 -5.75 -2.50 2.55
N ILE A 60 -5.28 -3.73 2.73
CA ILE A 60 -5.61 -4.57 3.89
C ILE A 60 -4.73 -4.10 5.04
N ASP A 61 -5.35 -3.48 6.04
CA ASP A 61 -4.68 -2.81 7.17
C ASP A 61 -3.61 -1.75 6.77
N TYR A 62 -2.96 -1.16 7.76
CA TYR A 62 -1.92 -0.15 7.53
C TYR A 62 -0.63 -0.74 6.96
N ALA A 63 -0.20 -1.91 7.44
CA ALA A 63 1.01 -2.58 7.00
C ALA A 63 0.88 -3.14 5.59
N GLY A 64 -0.34 -3.38 5.10
CA GLY A 64 -0.58 -3.81 3.72
C GLY A 64 -0.13 -2.80 2.67
N LEU A 65 -0.01 -1.50 3.01
CA LEU A 65 0.66 -0.53 2.15
C LEU A 65 2.15 -0.43 2.47
N SER A 66 2.49 0.05 3.67
CA SER A 66 3.87 0.17 4.16
C SER A 66 3.84 0.50 5.64
N THR A 67 4.87 0.09 6.37
CA THR A 67 5.08 0.49 7.77
C THR A 67 5.93 1.76 7.91
N ASN A 68 6.42 2.31 6.79
CA ASN A 68 7.24 3.50 6.75
C ASN A 68 6.42 4.72 6.27
N PRO A 69 6.02 5.64 7.17
CA PRO A 69 5.33 6.89 6.83
C PRO A 69 5.96 7.71 5.71
N ASN A 70 7.30 7.82 5.73
CA ASN A 70 8.00 8.68 4.78
C ASN A 70 7.93 8.08 3.37
N ASP A 71 8.03 6.77 3.29
CA ASP A 71 7.91 6.02 2.04
C ASP A 71 6.49 6.14 1.45
N ILE A 72 5.45 6.04 2.29
CA ILE A 72 4.06 6.32 1.86
C ILE A 72 3.93 7.74 1.33
N ARG A 73 4.45 8.73 2.06
CA ARG A 73 4.36 10.13 1.65
C ARG A 73 5.05 10.36 0.31
N LEU A 74 6.23 9.75 0.11
CA LEU A 74 6.97 9.80 -1.14
C LEU A 74 6.17 9.13 -2.27
N PHE A 75 5.70 7.90 -2.07
CA PHE A 75 4.88 7.17 -3.03
C PHE A 75 3.65 7.95 -3.47
N ILE A 76 2.89 8.51 -2.53
CA ILE A 76 1.74 9.36 -2.83
C ILE A 76 2.19 10.61 -3.59
N SER A 77 3.26 11.29 -3.16
CA SER A 77 3.73 12.53 -3.81
C SER A 77 4.10 12.34 -5.29
N LEU A 78 4.77 11.23 -5.62
CA LEU A 78 5.20 10.90 -6.98
C LEU A 78 4.01 10.55 -7.88
N ASN A 79 3.00 9.89 -7.34
CA ASN A 79 1.86 9.37 -8.10
C ASN A 79 0.62 10.27 -7.97
N LYS A 80 0.53 11.31 -8.80
CA LYS A 80 -0.56 12.31 -8.76
C LYS A 80 -1.96 11.74 -9.06
N SER A 81 -2.04 10.61 -9.75
CA SER A 81 -3.29 9.91 -10.05
C SER A 81 -3.98 9.37 -8.79
N ILE A 82 -3.24 9.13 -7.71
CA ILE A 82 -3.81 8.65 -6.44
C ILE A 82 -4.59 9.78 -5.75
N ARG A 83 -5.91 9.59 -5.65
CA ARG A 83 -6.85 10.52 -5.02
C ARG A 83 -7.02 10.24 -3.53
N GLU A 84 -7.12 8.96 -3.17
CA GLU A 84 -7.33 8.53 -1.79
C GLU A 84 -6.83 7.11 -1.56
N VAL A 85 -6.51 6.81 -0.29
CA VAL A 85 -6.18 5.48 0.19
C VAL A 85 -7.24 5.06 1.19
N VAL A 86 -7.81 3.89 0.95
CA VAL A 86 -8.79 3.23 1.82
C VAL A 86 -8.07 2.12 2.57
N VAL A 87 -8.13 2.17 3.90
CA VAL A 87 -7.53 1.17 4.78
C VAL A 87 -8.64 0.35 5.40
N ASP A 88 -8.70 -0.94 5.06
CA ASP A 88 -9.62 -1.89 5.69
C ASP A 88 -8.95 -2.54 6.90
N ILE A 89 -9.36 -2.14 8.10
CA ILE A 89 -8.86 -2.66 9.39
C ILE A 89 -9.77 -3.81 9.88
N GLY A 90 -10.55 -4.43 8.98
CA GLY A 90 -11.45 -5.55 9.21
C GLY A 90 -12.79 -5.15 9.82
N HIS A 91 -12.77 -4.49 10.98
CA HIS A 91 -13.97 -4.01 11.69
C HIS A 91 -14.38 -2.59 11.26
N LYS A 92 -13.47 -1.85 10.63
CA LYS A 92 -13.67 -0.47 10.18
C LYS A 92 -12.89 -0.22 8.89
N VAL A 93 -13.49 0.57 8.02
CA VAL A 93 -12.83 1.12 6.84
C VAL A 93 -12.51 2.59 7.11
N GLU A 94 -11.26 3.00 6.90
CA GLU A 94 -10.83 4.39 6.99
C GLU A 94 -10.41 4.90 5.62
N VAL A 95 -10.85 6.12 5.27
CA VAL A 95 -10.55 6.72 3.96
C VAL A 95 -9.71 7.97 4.20
N TYR A 96 -8.59 8.06 3.49
CA TYR A 96 -7.65 9.16 3.59
C TYR A 96 -7.44 9.80 2.23
N SER A 97 -7.72 11.10 2.14
CA SER A 97 -7.42 11.83 0.92
C SER A 97 -5.92 11.93 0.68
N ARG A 98 -5.53 12.21 -0.57
CA ARG A 98 -4.15 12.58 -0.90
C ARG A 98 -3.62 13.71 -0.01
N TYR A 99 -4.46 14.71 0.28
CA TYR A 99 -4.06 15.85 1.11
C TYR A 99 -3.71 15.39 2.54
N ASP A 100 -4.55 14.53 3.12
CA ASP A 100 -4.33 13.96 4.45
C ASP A 100 -2.98 13.25 4.54
N LEU A 101 -2.68 12.40 3.55
CA LEU A 101 -1.44 11.62 3.52
C LEU A 101 -0.19 12.50 3.28
N LEU A 102 -0.33 13.65 2.62
CA LEU A 102 0.79 14.55 2.34
C LEU A 102 1.06 15.57 3.44
N LYS A 103 0.03 15.94 4.21
CA LYS A 103 0.07 17.09 5.15
C LYS A 103 -0.23 16.72 6.60
N ASN A 104 -0.98 15.65 6.87
CA ASN A 104 -1.38 15.27 8.22
C ASN A 104 -0.46 14.19 8.80
N ILE A 105 0.51 14.62 9.60
CA ILE A 105 1.47 13.71 10.24
C ILE A 105 0.80 12.70 11.19
N LYS A 106 -0.33 13.04 11.81
CA LYS A 106 -1.03 12.12 12.72
C LYS A 106 -1.62 10.93 11.97
N ILE A 107 -2.17 11.17 10.77
CA ILE A 107 -2.68 10.11 9.89
C ILE A 107 -1.53 9.25 9.38
N LEU A 108 -0.46 9.90 8.92
CA LEU A 108 0.71 9.19 8.40
C LEU A 108 1.38 8.30 9.46
N ASN A 109 1.41 8.75 10.72
CA ASN A 109 1.95 7.96 11.83
C ASN A 109 1.14 6.71 12.18
N LYS A 110 -0.13 6.60 11.75
CA LYS A 110 -0.88 5.34 11.93
C LYS A 110 -0.26 4.18 11.16
N PHE A 111 0.48 4.49 10.08
CA PHE A 111 1.21 3.49 9.33
C PHE A 111 2.44 2.95 10.08
N ARG A 112 2.92 3.60 11.15
CA ARG A 112 3.93 3.03 12.08
C ARG A 112 3.31 1.99 13.02
N CYS A 113 2.67 0.97 12.45
CA CYS A 113 1.88 -0.01 13.20
C CYS A 113 2.70 -1.21 13.69
N ARG A 114 3.83 -1.54 13.04
CA ARG A 114 4.74 -2.61 13.51
C ARG A 114 5.82 -2.02 14.42
N ARG A 115 5.85 -2.49 15.67
CA ARG A 115 6.99 -2.27 16.58
C ARG A 115 8.13 -3.19 16.13
N GLU A 116 9.37 -2.73 16.29
CA GLU A 116 10.54 -3.57 16.04
C GLU A 116 10.44 -4.87 16.82
N CYS A 117 10.85 -5.98 16.21
CA CYS A 117 10.95 -7.24 16.92
C CYS A 117 11.92 -7.04 18.09
N VAL A 118 11.45 -7.27 19.31
CA VAL A 118 12.31 -7.20 20.50
C VAL A 118 13.44 -8.21 20.31
N LYS A 119 14.69 -7.75 20.31
CA LYS A 119 15.88 -8.62 20.20
C LYS A 119 15.85 -9.60 21.38
N ARG A 120 15.50 -10.86 21.13
CA ARG A 120 15.35 -11.89 22.18
C ARG A 120 16.66 -12.58 22.56
N SER A 121 17.74 -12.33 21.83
CA SER A 121 19.07 -12.82 22.12
C SER A 121 20.07 -11.67 22.19
N ARG A 122 21.05 -11.78 23.10
CA ARG A 122 22.16 -10.83 23.21
C ARG A 122 23.02 -10.87 21.95
#